data_AF-A0A0C9XWC5-F1
#
_entry.id   AF-A0A0C9XWC5-F1
#
_cell.length_a   1.000
_cell.length_b   1.000
_cell.length_c   1.000
_cell.angle_alpha   90.00
_cell.angle_beta   90.00
_cell.angle_gamma   90.00
#
_symmetry.space_group_name_H-M   'P 1'
#
loop_
_entity.id
_entity.type
_entity.pdbx_description
1 polymer ?
#
loop_
_entity_poly.entity_id
_entity_poly.type
_entity_poly.pdbx_seq_one_letter_code
_entity_poly.pdbx_strand_id
1 'polypeptide(L)' 'MIEQTANNTHLTRIHIWQQNLNKSNMALFSLLNGTPADNWDIIALQEPPINAVGNTKANSQWRVVYP' A
#
# COMPACT_ATOMS: atom_id res chain seq x y z
N MET A 1 6.68 29.92 36.34
CA MET A 1 5.78 29.20 35.42
C MET A 1 6.29 29.47 34.02
N ILE A 2 6.90 28.49 33.37
CA ILE A 2 7.30 28.58 31.97
C ILE A 2 6.34 27.65 31.23
N GLU A 3 5.43 28.23 30.44
CA GLU A 3 4.53 27.46 29.59
C GLU A 3 5.38 26.74 28.53
N GLN A 4 5.42 25.41 28.61
CA GLN A 4 5.87 24.59 27.50
C GLN A 4 4.75 24.58 26.46
N THR A 5 4.84 25.46 25.47
CA THR A 5 4.03 25.36 24.26
C THR A 5 4.51 24.14 23.48
N ALA A 6 3.96 22.97 23.80
CA ALA A 6 4.18 21.78 22.99
C ALA A 6 3.58 22.05 21.61
N ASN A 7 4.42 22.34 20.63
CA ASN A 7 4.05 22.44 19.23
C ASN A 7 3.40 21.12 18.84
N ASN A 8 2.07 21.11 18.77
CA ASN A 8 1.27 19.95 18.41
C ASN A 8 1.32 19.74 16.88
N THR A 9 2.52 19.54 16.35
CA THR A 9 2.67 18.98 15.01
C THR A 9 2.29 17.52 15.11
N HIS A 10 1.01 17.22 14.90
CA HIS A 10 0.60 15.88 14.49
C HIS A 10 1.39 15.57 13.22
N LEU A 11 2.50 14.84 13.36
CA LEU A 11 3.28 14.37 12.22
C LEU A 11 2.39 13.35 11.50
N THR A 12 1.64 13.80 10.49
CA THR A 12 0.95 12.94 9.55
C THR A 12 2.02 12.13 8.82
N ARG A 13 2.22 10.89 9.25
CA ARG A 13 3.17 9.96 8.65
C ARG A 13 2.44 9.14 7.60
N ILE A 14 2.96 9.16 6.38
CA ILE A 14 2.53 8.27 5.31
C ILE A 14 3.22 6.93 5.52
N HIS A 15 2.46 5.84 5.53
CA HIS A 15 2.96 4.47 5.58
C HIS A 15 3.04 3.90 4.16
N ILE A 16 4.24 3.51 3.74
CA ILE A 16 4.49 2.90 2.44
C ILE A 16 5.02 1.48 2.63
N TRP A 17 4.27 0.49 2.11
CA TRP A 17 4.71 -0.90 2.08
C TRP A 17 5.30 -1.21 0.71
N GLN A 18 6.49 -1.79 0.67
CA GLN A 18 7.08 -2.34 -0.54
C GLN A 18 7.13 -3.87 -0.49
N GLN A 19 6.70 -4.56 -1.55
CA GLN A 19 6.70 -6.02 -1.62
C GLN A 19 6.94 -6.56 -3.05
N ASN A 20 7.81 -7.56 -3.18
CA ASN A 20 7.89 -8.39 -4.38
C ASN A 20 6.86 -9.55 -4.30
N LEU A 21 6.02 -9.70 -5.31
CA LEU A 21 4.98 -10.75 -5.37
C LEU A 21 5.40 -11.99 -6.18
N ASN A 22 6.56 -11.98 -6.83
CA ASN A 22 7.09 -13.06 -7.66
C ASN A 22 6.04 -13.60 -8.65
N LYS A 23 5.27 -12.70 -9.26
CA LYS A 23 4.17 -12.96 -10.21
C LYS A 23 3.08 -13.90 -9.67
N SER A 24 2.99 -14.06 -8.34
CA SER A 24 2.04 -14.98 -7.70
C SER A 24 0.64 -14.38 -7.58
N ASN A 25 -0.32 -14.96 -8.30
CA ASN A 25 -1.73 -14.59 -8.18
C ASN A 25 -2.26 -14.80 -6.75
N MET A 26 -1.77 -15.85 -6.07
CA MET A 26 -2.18 -16.15 -4.70
C MET A 26 -1.66 -15.09 -3.73
N ALA A 27 -0.42 -14.62 -3.90
CA ALA A 27 0.15 -13.55 -3.07
C ALA A 27 -0.61 -12.23 -3.28
N LEU A 28 -0.92 -11.86 -4.52
CA LEU A 28 -1.73 -10.67 -4.81
C LEU A 28 -3.15 -10.79 -4.21
N PHE A 29 -3.79 -11.96 -4.34
CA PHE A 29 -5.11 -12.18 -3.76
C PHE A 29 -5.10 -12.06 -2.24
N SER A 30 -4.11 -12.67 -1.58
CA SER A 30 -3.94 -12.57 -0.13
C SER A 30 -3.63 -11.15 0.34
N LEU A 31 -2.87 -10.38 -0.45
CA LEU A 31 -2.56 -8.98 -0.16
C LEU A 31 -3.83 -8.13 -0.23
N LEU A 32 -4.59 -8.22 -1.31
CA LEU A 32 -5.77 -7.38 -1.54
C LEU A 32 -6.93 -7.67 -0.60
N ASN A 33 -7.04 -8.89 -0.09
CA ASN A 33 -8.11 -9.32 0.81
C ASN A 33 -7.66 -9.48 2.27
N GLY A 34 -6.40 -9.13 2.56
CA GLY A 34 -5.82 -9.24 3.89
C GLY A 34 -5.97 -7.96 4.69
N THR A 35 -6.25 -8.10 5.99
CA THR A 35 -6.24 -6.98 6.95
C THR A 35 -4.92 -6.19 7.04
N PRO A 36 -3.73 -6.73 6.69
CA PRO A 36 -2.51 -5.93 6.74
C PRO A 36 -2.52 -4.74 5.78
N ALA A 37 -3.18 -4.85 4.62
CA ALA A 37 -3.20 -3.80 3.60
C ALA A 37 -3.93 -2.54 4.08
N ASP A 38 -4.96 -2.68 4.91
CA ASP A 38 -5.79 -1.57 5.42
C ASP A 38 -5.01 -0.57 6.29
N ASN A 39 -3.84 -0.95 6.80
CA ASN A 39 -3.00 -0.09 7.64
C ASN A 39 -1.95 0.72 6.85
N TRP A 40 -1.93 0.61 5.52
CA TRP A 40 -0.96 1.28 4.65
C TRP A 40 -1.64 2.27 3.71
N ASP A 41 -1.00 3.41 3.47
CA ASP A 41 -1.52 4.41 2.53
C ASP A 41 -1.13 4.07 1.09
N ILE A 42 0.06 3.51 0.90
CA ILE A 42 0.62 3.15 -0.41
C ILE A 42 1.26 1.76 -0.33
N ILE A 43 0.98 0.93 -1.34
CA ILE A 43 1.62 -0.37 -1.52
C ILE A 43 2.35 -0.39 -2.88
N ALA A 44 3.68 -0.49 -2.83
CA ALA A 44 4.55 -0.55 -4.00
C ALA A 44 4.92 -2.00 -4.32
N LEU A 45 4.38 -2.51 -5.44
CA LEU A 45 4.55 -3.90 -5.85
C LEU A 45 5.68 -4.07 -6.87
N GLN A 46 6.58 -5.03 -6.62
CA GLN A 46 7.53 -5.53 -7.62
C GLN A 46 7.06 -6.89 -8.13
N GLU A 47 7.27 -7.11 -9.43
CA GLU A 47 6.85 -8.33 -10.14
C GLU A 47 5.41 -8.76 -9.82
N PRO A 48 4.42 -7.86 -9.88
CA PRO A 48 3.04 -8.28 -9.66
C PRO A 48 2.59 -9.24 -10.77
N PRO A 49 1.59 -10.09 -10.53
CA PRO A 49 0.87 -10.77 -11.60
C PRO A 49 0.29 -9.72 -12.56
N ILE A 50 0.62 -9.83 -13.85
CA ILE A 50 0.12 -8.96 -14.92
C ILE A 50 -0.71 -9.80 -15.89
N ASN A 51 -1.86 -9.28 -16.31
CA ASN A 51 -2.73 -9.91 -17.30
C ASN A 51 -2.25 -9.65 -18.74
N ALA A 52 -2.94 -10.22 -19.73
CA ALA A 52 -2.55 -10.11 -21.13
C ALA A 52 -2.55 -8.67 -21.70
N VAL A 53 -3.25 -7.73 -21.04
CA VAL A 53 -3.31 -6.32 -21.46
C VAL A 53 -2.40 -5.41 -20.62
N GLY A 54 -1.49 -5.98 -19.84
CA GLY A 54 -0.49 -5.21 -19.09
C GLY A 54 -0.95 -4.72 -17.71
N ASN A 55 -2.09 -5.19 -17.19
CA ASN A 55 -2.64 -4.73 -15.92
C ASN A 55 -2.55 -5.77 -14.79
N THR A 56 -2.26 -5.30 -13.58
CA THR A 56 -2.45 -6.03 -12.32
C THR A 56 -3.90 -5.91 -11.84
N LYS A 57 -4.39 -6.95 -11.14
CA LYS A 57 -5.72 -6.93 -10.53
C LYS A 57 -5.72 -6.10 -9.24
N ALA A 58 -6.81 -5.39 -8.98
CA ALA A 58 -7.09 -4.73 -7.70
C ALA A 58 -8.58 -4.88 -7.36
N ASN A 59 -8.92 -4.74 -6.08
CA ASN A 59 -10.32 -4.64 -5.64
C ASN A 59 -10.76 -3.15 -5.66
N SER A 60 -12.02 -2.87 -5.28
CA SER A 60 -12.57 -1.52 -5.28
C SER A 60 -11.97 -0.57 -4.23
N GLN A 61 -11.18 -1.08 -3.27
CA GLN A 61 -10.54 -0.27 -2.24
C GLN A 61 -9.22 0.36 -2.72
N TRP A 62 -8.61 -0.22 -3.76
CA TRP A 62 -7.29 0.19 -4.23
C TRP A 62 -7.34 0.77 -5.64
N ARG A 63 -6.64 1.89 -5.83
CA ARG A 63 -6.39 2.47 -7.15
C ARG A 63 -4.98 2.09 -7.60
N VAL A 64 -4.87 1.37 -8.71
CA VAL A 64 -3.57 1.02 -9.30
C VAL A 64 -3.04 2.18 -10.12
N VAL A 65 -1.76 2.48 -9.96
CA VAL A 65 -1.01 3.45 -10.76
C VAL A 65 0.22 2.73 -11.31
N TYR A 66 0.44 2.85 -12.61
CA TYR A 66 1.63 2.32 -13.29
C TYR A 66 2.65 3.45 -13.53
N PRO A 67 3.95 3.16 -13.58
CA PRO A 67 4.97 4.10 -14.04
C PRO A 67 4.74 4.58 -15.47
#